data_AF-A0A5P3XCW5-F1
#
_entry.id   AF-A0A5P3XCW5-F1
#
_cell.length_a   1.000
_cell.length_b   1.000
_cell.length_c   1.000
_cell.angle_alpha   90.00
_cell.angle_beta   90.00
_cell.angle_gamma   90.00
#
_symmetry.space_group_name_H-M   'P 1'
#
loop_
_entity.id
_entity.type
_entity.pdbx_description
1 polymer ?
#
loop_
_entity_poly.entity_id
_entity_poly.type
_entity_poly.pdbx_seq_one_letter_code
_entity_poly.pdbx_strand_id
1 'polypeptide(L)'
;MIKKIKTTLTEVETRTSNQMVVDINNMSFILDEQYPWIKVICCEDADGEISVEVDEIDILNEDGSVQVNSLGELEVFALNWYFNNVEIVAKYV
;
A
#
# COMPACT_ATOMS: atom_id res chain seq x y z
N MET A 1 -26.86 2.06 4.47
CA MET A 1 -27.72 2.64 3.42
C MET A 1 -26.83 3.19 2.31
N ILE A 2 -26.91 2.67 1.09
CA ILE A 2 -26.17 3.24 -0.04
C ILE A 2 -27.02 4.38 -0.62
N LYS A 3 -26.59 5.63 -0.40
CA LYS A 3 -27.20 6.79 -1.06
C LYS A 3 -26.72 6.81 -2.51
N LYS A 4 -27.64 6.59 -3.46
CA LYS A 4 -27.32 6.79 -4.89
C LYS A 4 -27.12 8.26 -5.18
N ILE A 5 -26.00 8.62 -5.79
CA ILE A 5 -25.73 9.95 -6.33
C ILE A 5 -26.42 10.03 -7.71
N LYS A 6 -27.22 11.06 -7.94
CA LYS A 6 -27.85 11.31 -9.26
C LYS A 6 -26.92 12.21 -10.09
N THR A 7 -26.62 11.81 -11.32
CA THR A 7 -25.77 12.58 -12.25
C THR A 7 -26.29 12.46 -13.68
N THR A 8 -26.04 13.49 -14.50
CA THR A 8 -26.28 13.49 -15.95
C THR A 8 -24.97 13.37 -16.75
N LEU A 9 -23.82 13.35 -16.07
CA LEU A 9 -22.51 13.10 -16.69
C LEU A 9 -22.38 11.61 -16.98
N THR A 10 -22.33 11.26 -18.26
CA THR A 10 -22.19 9.87 -18.75
C THR A 10 -20.81 9.61 -19.37
N GLU A 11 -19.93 10.60 -19.41
CA GLU A 11 -18.56 10.44 -19.90
C GLU A 11 -17.77 9.57 -18.93
N VAL A 12 -17.17 8.50 -19.48
CA VAL A 12 -16.29 7.59 -18.75
C VAL A 12 -14.89 7.79 -19.31
N GLU A 13 -13.98 8.26 -18.46
CA GLU A 13 -12.56 8.30 -18.78
C GLU A 13 -11.89 7.08 -18.14
N THR A 14 -11.12 6.33 -18.93
CA THR A 14 -10.33 5.19 -18.46
C THR A 14 -8.86 5.51 -18.61
N ARG A 15 -8.10 5.28 -17.55
CA ARG A 15 -6.64 5.47 -17.52
C ARG A 15 -5.98 4.23 -16.93
N THR A 16 -4.74 3.98 -17.32
CA THR A 16 -3.87 2.96 -16.72
C THR A 16 -2.86 3.68 -15.83
N SER A 17 -2.59 3.11 -14.66
CA SER A 17 -1.58 3.57 -13.70
C SER A 17 -0.54 2.48 -13.48
N ASN A 18 0.67 2.85 -13.08
CA ASN A 18 1.67 1.91 -12.60
C ASN A 18 1.69 1.85 -11.08
N GLN A 19 1.97 0.66 -10.56
CA GLN A 19 2.20 0.43 -9.13
C GLN A 19 3.54 -0.27 -8.95
N MET A 20 4.28 0.14 -7.93
CA MET A 20 5.44 -0.57 -7.42
C MET A 20 5.04 -1.32 -6.16
N VAL A 21 5.43 -2.59 -6.08
CA VAL A 21 5.06 -3.48 -4.98
C VAL A 21 6.29 -4.17 -4.45
N VAL A 22 6.46 -4.15 -3.12
CA VAL A 22 7.46 -4.93 -2.41
C VAL A 22 6.74 -5.86 -1.43
N ASP A 23 6.99 -7.15 -1.54
CA ASP A 23 6.40 -8.17 -0.67
C ASP A 23 7.43 -8.69 0.34
N ILE A 24 7.02 -8.74 1.61
CA ILE A 24 7.81 -9.31 2.71
C ILE A 24 6.92 -10.26 3.51
N ASN A 25 7.16 -11.57 3.39
CA ASN A 25 6.32 -12.62 3.98
C ASN A 25 4.86 -12.48 3.55
N ASN A 26 3.98 -12.08 4.47
CA ASN A 26 2.55 -11.89 4.25
C ASN A 26 2.16 -10.41 4.19
N MET A 27 3.14 -9.51 4.07
CA MET A 27 2.92 -8.07 3.94
C MET A 27 3.27 -7.61 2.53
N SER A 28 2.45 -6.72 1.97
CA SER A 28 2.68 -6.04 0.70
C SER A 28 2.74 -4.53 0.91
N PHE A 29 3.78 -3.90 0.39
CA PHE A 29 3.98 -2.45 0.40
C PHE A 29 3.77 -1.92 -1.01
N ILE A 30 2.75 -1.09 -1.19
CA ILE A 30 2.28 -0.65 -2.50
C ILE A 30 2.45 0.85 -2.61
N LEU A 31 3.17 1.28 -3.65
CA LEU A 31 3.29 2.66 -4.07
C LEU A 31 2.61 2.83 -5.43
N ASP A 32 1.52 3.57 -5.48
CA ASP A 32 0.78 3.91 -6.71
C ASP A 32 1.15 5.33 -7.13
N GLU A 33 1.47 5.54 -8.41
CA GLU A 33 1.81 6.88 -8.94
C GLU A 33 0.68 7.91 -8.77
N GLN A 34 -0.57 7.47 -8.55
CA GLN A 34 -1.71 8.35 -8.33
C GLN A 34 -1.78 8.92 -6.91
N TYR A 35 -1.13 8.27 -5.95
CA TYR A 35 -1.30 8.58 -4.53
C TYR A 35 0.04 8.83 -3.85
N PRO A 36 0.16 9.93 -3.09
CA PRO A 36 1.40 10.27 -2.43
C PRO A 36 1.56 9.57 -1.08
N TRP A 37 1.22 8.27 -1.00
CA TRP A 37 1.38 7.45 0.20
C TRP A 37 1.70 6.00 -0.15
N ILE A 38 2.37 5.32 0.77
CA ILE A 38 2.59 3.87 0.70
C ILE A 38 1.48 3.19 1.46
N LYS A 39 0.82 2.24 0.79
CA LYS A 39 -0.19 1.38 1.40
C LYS A 39 0.46 0.08 1.88
N VAL A 40 0.23 -0.29 3.13
CA VAL A 40 0.70 -1.56 3.69
C VAL A 40 -0.49 -2.48 3.89
N ILE A 41 -0.40 -3.66 3.29
CA ILE A 41 -1.46 -4.68 3.33
C ILE A 41 -0.90 -5.94 3.96
N CYS A 42 -1.62 -6.50 4.93
CA CYS A 42 -1.35 -7.83 5.49
C CYS A 42 -2.33 -8.83 4.87
N CYS A 43 -1.82 -9.92 4.34
CA CYS A 43 -2.59 -11.09 3.95
C CYS A 43 -2.59 -12.08 5.13
N GLU A 44 -3.76 -12.28 5.75
CA GLU A 44 -3.86 -13.14 6.95
C GLU A 44 -3.99 -14.63 6.61
N ASP A 45 -4.37 -14.98 5.37
CA ASP A 45 -4.58 -16.38 4.97
C ASP A 45 -3.63 -16.81 3.84
N ALA A 46 -3.24 -18.09 3.87
CA ALA A 46 -2.38 -18.72 2.86
C ALA A 46 -3.03 -18.75 1.47
N ASP A 47 -4.36 -18.66 1.41
CA ASP A 47 -5.15 -18.64 0.18
C ASP A 47 -5.37 -17.21 -0.38
N GLY A 48 -4.88 -16.15 0.30
CA GLY A 48 -4.88 -14.77 -0.21
C GLY A 48 -6.25 -14.06 -0.26
N GLU A 49 -7.30 -14.68 0.28
CA GLU A 49 -8.69 -14.19 0.19
C GLU A 49 -9.01 -13.03 1.15
N ILE A 50 -8.18 -12.82 2.19
CA ILE A 50 -8.37 -11.74 3.17
C ILE A 50 -7.11 -10.87 3.17
N SER A 51 -7.25 -9.68 2.56
CA SER A 51 -6.30 -8.59 2.65
C SER A 51 -6.83 -7.52 3.60
N VAL A 52 -6.04 -7.18 4.62
CA VAL A 52 -6.35 -6.11 5.56
C VAL A 52 -5.33 -5.00 5.38
N GLU A 53 -5.81 -3.79 5.15
CA GLU A 53 -4.95 -2.60 5.21
C GLU A 53 -4.51 -2.40 6.65
N VAL A 54 -3.20 -2.43 6.88
CA VAL A 54 -2.60 -2.31 8.21
C VAL A 54 -1.99 -0.93 8.46
N ASP A 55 -1.59 -0.23 7.39
CA ASP A 55 -1.04 1.13 7.50
C ASP A 55 -1.15 1.91 6.18
N GLU A 56 -1.14 3.23 6.29
CA GLU A 56 -1.05 4.19 5.19
C GLU A 56 -0.02 5.27 5.57
N ILE A 57 1.14 5.25 4.90
CA ILE A 57 2.25 6.14 5.22
C ILE A 57 2.37 7.24 4.18
N ASP A 58 2.17 8.50 4.61
CA ASP A 58 2.44 9.68 3.79
C ASP A 58 3.94 9.76 3.45
N ILE A 59 4.25 9.98 2.17
CA ILE A 59 5.63 10.09 1.68
C ILE A 59 5.95 11.50 1.20
N LEU A 60 5.07 12.48 1.45
CA LEU A 60 5.35 13.89 1.15
C LEU A 60 6.13 14.53 2.29
N ASN A 61 7.20 15.23 1.92
CA ASN A 61 7.86 16.20 2.77
C ASN A 61 7.02 17.47 2.91
N GLU A 62 7.34 18.31 3.90
CA GLU A 62 6.69 19.62 4.10
C GLU A 62 6.81 20.55 2.88
N ASP A 63 7.83 20.35 2.05
CA ASP A 63 8.05 21.09 0.80
C ASP A 63 7.32 20.49 -0.43
N GLY A 64 6.59 19.38 -0.23
CA GLY A 64 5.86 18.65 -1.27
C GLY A 64 6.71 17.69 -2.11
N SER A 65 7.99 17.49 -1.77
CA SER A 65 8.82 16.47 -2.41
C SER A 65 8.49 15.06 -1.91
N VAL A 66 8.70 14.05 -2.77
CA VAL A 66 8.37 12.65 -2.48
C VAL A 66 9.60 11.92 -1.92
N GLN A 67 9.46 11.33 -0.73
CA GLN A 67 10.52 10.59 -0.03
C GLN A 67 10.84 9.23 -0.67
N VAL A 68 9.86 8.61 -1.32
CA VAL A 68 9.99 7.29 -1.95
C VAL A 68 9.39 7.35 -3.35
N ASN A 69 10.24 7.30 -4.39
CA ASN A 69 9.82 7.44 -5.78
C ASN A 69 10.31 6.31 -6.70
N SER A 70 11.09 5.37 -6.17
CA SER A 70 11.64 4.24 -6.92
C SER A 70 11.45 2.91 -6.19
N LEU A 71 11.50 1.82 -6.94
CA LEU A 71 11.36 0.47 -6.38
C LEU A 71 12.45 0.16 -5.34
N GLY A 72 13.69 0.63 -5.56
CA GLY A 72 14.79 0.43 -4.60
C GLY A 72 14.60 1.22 -3.31
N GLU A 73 14.06 2.43 -3.38
CA GLU A 73 13.70 3.21 -2.17
C GLU A 73 12.53 2.57 -1.43
N LEU A 74 11.53 2.05 -2.15
CA LEU A 74 10.41 1.32 -1.57
C LEU A 74 10.87 0.04 -0.87
N GLU A 75 11.84 -0.67 -1.44
CA GLU A 75 12.44 -1.86 -0.83
C GLU A 75 13.12 -1.53 0.50
N VAL A 76 13.95 -0.48 0.53
CA VAL A 76 14.60 -0.02 1.76
C VAL A 76 13.58 0.43 2.80
N PHE A 77 12.55 1.17 2.38
CA PHE A 77 11.46 1.59 3.25
C PHE A 77 10.72 0.39 3.86
N ALA A 78 10.31 -0.56 3.02
CA ALA A 78 9.57 -1.75 3.43
C ALA A 78 10.36 -2.59 4.44
N LEU A 79 11.66 -2.79 4.22
CA LEU A 79 12.54 -3.48 5.16
C LEU A 79 12.60 -2.78 6.51
N ASN A 80 12.83 -1.46 6.51
CA ASN A 80 12.89 -0.68 7.74
C ASN A 80 11.57 -0.70 8.50
N TRP A 81 10.44 -0.52 7.80
CA TRP A 81 9.13 -0.59 8.42
C TRP A 81 8.87 -1.98 9.00
N TYR A 82 9.14 -3.05 8.24
CA TYR A 82 8.89 -4.43 8.67
C TYR A 82 9.66 -4.78 9.95
N PHE A 83 10.98 -4.52 9.97
CA PHE A 83 11.80 -4.86 11.15
C PHE A 83 11.52 -3.99 12.38
N ASN A 84 10.92 -2.81 12.19
CA ASN A 84 10.54 -1.94 13.31
C ASN A 84 9.14 -2.25 13.88
N ASN A 85 8.24 -2.83 13.06
CA ASN A 85 6.83 -2.98 13.43
C ASN A 85 6.37 -4.44 13.56
N VAL A 86 7.14 -5.41 13.10
CA VAL A 86 6.77 -6.84 13.15
C VAL A 86 7.59 -7.56 14.20
N GLU A 87 6.91 -8.15 15.18
CA GLU A 87 7.51 -9.02 16.19
C GLU A 87 7.45 -10.49 15.73
N ILE A 88 8.61 -11.16 15.72
CA ILE A 88 8.68 -12.60 15.45
C ILE A 88 8.43 -13.35 16.75
N VAL A 89 7.19 -13.80 16.96
CA VAL A 89 6.86 -14.75 18.04
C VAL A 89 7.20 -16.16 17.59
N ALA A 90 7.93 -16.91 18.41
CA ALA A 90 8.29 -18.29 18.11
C ALA A 90 7.03 -19.12 17.81
N LYS A 91 7.03 -19.89 16.71
CA LYS A 91 6.00 -20.89 16.47
C LYS A 91 6.14 -21.98 17.53
N TYR A 92 5.16 -22.08 18.42
CA TYR A 92 4.96 -23.31 19.20
C TYR A 92 4.58 -24.39 18.18
N VAL A 93 5.53 -25.29 17.92
CA VAL A 93 5.32 -26.52 17.14
C VAL A 93 4.74 -27.59 18.05
#